data_AF-A0A1X0FQM2-F1
#
_entry.id   AF-A0A1X0FQM2-F1
#
_cell.length_a   1.000
_cell.length_b   1.000
_cell.length_c   1.000
_cell.angle_alpha   90.00
_cell.angle_beta   90.00
_cell.angle_gamma   90.00
#
_symmetry.space_group_name_H-M   'P 1'
#
loop_
_entity.id
_entity.type
_entity.pdbx_description
1 polymer ?
#
loop_
_entity_poly.entity_id
_entity_poly.type
_entity_poly.pdbx_seq_one_letter_code
_entity_poly.pdbx_strand_id
1 'polypeptide(L)'
;MGGRRGRDRVALAAHDDALREAVEVCGSTDEAMVTANGLIDAAEAIGNPWVLAYALFAWGYAFRDTNPDSALDALRRVVPIAQDSGNRFYETQFSYWLCVLEAEHGDPIATLDSLAVAIRNNHETGNVGMLHNPLAILAVVLESLGRYEPAATIAGFAAVNPMAPTTLPELGAAITHLREVLGDQTCGSLARKAETMTIAELVMYAYDQIDRARTELERQG
;
A
#
# COMPACT_ATOMS: atom_id res chain seq x y z
N MET A 1 -26.83 -12.23 -19.29
CA MET A 1 -25.61 -11.48 -18.90
C MET A 1 -25.85 -10.51 -17.71
N GLY A 2 -26.48 -10.96 -16.61
CA GLY A 2 -26.77 -10.10 -15.44
C GLY A 2 -26.12 -10.52 -14.10
N GLY A 3 -25.55 -11.73 -14.02
CA GLY A 3 -25.20 -12.35 -12.72
C GLY A 3 -23.75 -12.22 -12.24
N ARG A 4 -22.81 -11.64 -13.01
CA ARG A 4 -21.44 -11.34 -12.54
C ARG A 4 -21.37 -9.97 -11.88
N ARG A 5 -21.83 -8.92 -12.58
CA ARG A 5 -21.92 -7.54 -12.05
C ARG A 5 -22.75 -7.41 -10.76
N GLY A 6 -23.75 -8.26 -10.54
CA GLY A 6 -24.53 -8.29 -9.30
C GLY A 6 -23.78 -8.90 -8.12
N ARG A 7 -22.97 -9.95 -8.36
CA ARG A 7 -22.13 -10.58 -7.33
C ARG A 7 -20.95 -9.71 -6.95
N ASP A 8 -20.35 -9.03 -7.93
CA ASP A 8 -19.22 -8.13 -7.70
C ASP A 8 -19.63 -6.90 -6.87
N ARG A 9 -20.85 -6.37 -7.08
CA ARG A 9 -21.42 -5.26 -6.27
C ARG A 9 -21.83 -5.69 -4.87
N VAL A 10 -22.35 -6.90 -4.70
CA VAL A 10 -22.68 -7.46 -3.38
C VAL A 10 -21.42 -7.78 -2.59
N ALA A 11 -20.36 -8.26 -3.25
CA ALA A 11 -19.05 -8.46 -2.64
C ALA A 11 -18.38 -7.13 -2.25
N LEU A 12 -18.52 -6.07 -3.05
CA LEU A 12 -18.03 -4.72 -2.71
C LEU A 12 -18.82 -4.08 -1.55
N ALA A 13 -20.13 -4.28 -1.49
CA ALA A 13 -20.95 -3.76 -0.38
C ALA A 13 -20.67 -4.52 0.93
N ALA A 14 -20.50 -5.85 0.85
CA ALA A 14 -20.06 -6.65 1.99
C ALA A 14 -18.62 -6.30 2.44
N HIS A 15 -17.77 -5.88 1.49
CA HIS A 15 -16.42 -5.36 1.75
C HIS A 15 -16.46 -4.04 2.55
N ASP A 16 -17.28 -3.07 2.16
CA ASP A 16 -17.33 -1.79 2.88
C ASP A 16 -18.01 -1.91 4.26
N ASP A 17 -19.00 -2.78 4.40
CA ASP A 17 -19.66 -3.03 5.68
C ASP A 17 -18.76 -3.79 6.66
N ALA A 18 -18.00 -4.81 6.20
CA ALA A 18 -17.08 -5.55 7.07
C ALA A 18 -15.87 -4.70 7.50
N LEU A 19 -15.35 -3.86 6.61
CA LEU A 19 -14.27 -2.92 6.93
C LEU A 19 -14.77 -1.85 7.92
N ARG A 20 -15.98 -1.34 7.71
CA ARG A 20 -16.62 -0.38 8.62
C ARG A 20 -16.89 -1.00 9.98
N GLU A 21 -17.39 -2.23 10.04
CA GLU A 21 -17.64 -2.95 11.30
C GLU A 21 -16.32 -3.24 12.05
N ALA A 22 -15.26 -3.66 11.35
CA ALA A 22 -13.93 -3.84 11.95
C ALA A 22 -13.35 -2.52 12.51
N VAL A 23 -13.55 -1.40 11.81
CA VAL A 23 -13.11 -0.06 12.26
C VAL A 23 -14.01 0.51 13.35
N GLU A 24 -15.32 0.23 13.34
CA GLU A 24 -16.30 0.70 14.33
C GLU A 24 -16.11 -0.01 15.69
N VAL A 25 -15.54 -1.21 15.68
CA VAL A 25 -15.18 -1.96 16.89
C VAL A 25 -13.85 -1.46 17.53
N CYS A 26 -13.11 -0.54 16.90
CA CYS A 26 -11.86 0.05 17.44
C CYS A 26 -12.03 0.97 18.67
N GLY A 27 -13.15 0.87 19.39
CA GLY A 27 -13.35 1.50 20.71
C GLY A 27 -12.98 0.61 21.91
N SER A 28 -12.65 -0.67 21.73
CA SER A 28 -12.29 -1.61 22.80
C SER A 28 -11.33 -2.70 22.28
N THR A 29 -10.03 -2.59 22.59
CA THR A 29 -8.94 -3.36 21.97
C THR A 29 -9.03 -4.87 22.11
N ASP A 30 -9.53 -5.41 23.22
CA ASP A 30 -9.51 -6.85 23.47
C ASP A 30 -10.70 -7.59 22.81
N GLU A 31 -11.89 -7.00 22.88
CA GLU A 31 -13.11 -7.57 22.28
C GLU A 31 -13.08 -7.48 20.75
N ALA A 32 -12.48 -6.40 20.22
CA ALA A 32 -12.18 -6.23 18.81
C ALA A 32 -11.31 -7.35 18.27
N MET A 33 -10.20 -7.65 18.97
CA MET A 33 -9.28 -8.70 18.55
C MET A 33 -9.92 -10.09 18.60
N VAL A 34 -10.69 -10.41 19.65
CA VAL A 34 -11.39 -11.70 19.74
C VAL A 34 -12.38 -11.87 18.58
N THR A 35 -13.14 -10.83 18.26
CA THR A 35 -14.11 -10.85 17.17
C THR A 35 -13.42 -10.99 15.81
N ALA A 36 -12.34 -10.24 15.59
CA ALA A 36 -11.58 -10.29 14.34
C ALA A 36 -10.83 -11.63 14.15
N ASN A 37 -10.32 -12.23 15.23
CA ASN A 37 -9.75 -13.59 15.20
C ASN A 37 -10.82 -14.63 14.87
N GLY A 38 -12.03 -14.50 15.46
CA GLY A 38 -13.16 -15.36 15.12
C GLY A 38 -13.59 -15.26 13.66
N LEU A 39 -13.42 -14.09 13.03
CA LEU A 39 -13.65 -13.91 11.59
C LEU A 39 -12.63 -14.70 10.74
N ILE A 40 -11.36 -14.74 11.15
CA ILE A 40 -10.32 -15.54 10.48
C ILE A 40 -10.64 -17.03 10.62
N ASP A 41 -10.95 -17.51 11.83
CA ASP A 41 -11.31 -18.91 12.08
C ASP A 41 -12.53 -19.34 11.24
N ALA A 42 -13.55 -18.49 11.15
CA ALA A 42 -14.71 -18.73 10.31
C ALA A 42 -14.35 -18.75 8.82
N ALA A 43 -13.47 -17.85 8.37
CA ALA A 43 -12.98 -17.82 7.00
C ALA A 43 -12.18 -19.07 6.63
N GLU A 44 -11.33 -19.56 7.54
CA GLU A 44 -10.60 -20.82 7.39
C GLU A 44 -11.56 -22.02 7.31
N ALA A 45 -12.60 -22.06 8.16
CA ALA A 45 -13.61 -23.11 8.15
C ALA A 45 -14.46 -23.13 6.87
N ILE A 46 -14.72 -21.98 6.27
CA ILE A 46 -15.41 -21.86 4.97
C ILE A 46 -14.54 -22.46 3.84
N GLY A 47 -13.22 -22.49 4.00
CA GLY A 47 -12.29 -23.08 3.03
C GLY A 47 -12.25 -22.35 1.69
N ASN A 48 -12.76 -21.11 1.63
CA ASN A 48 -12.67 -20.26 0.45
C ASN A 48 -11.45 -19.34 0.60
N PRO A 49 -10.39 -19.53 -0.20
CA PRO A 49 -9.17 -18.73 -0.12
C PRO A 49 -9.43 -17.23 -0.20
N TRP A 50 -10.48 -16.82 -0.91
CA TRP A 50 -10.87 -15.41 -1.01
C TRP A 50 -11.37 -14.81 0.30
N VAL A 51 -12.21 -15.54 1.03
CA VAL A 51 -12.75 -15.07 2.33
C VAL A 51 -11.62 -14.97 3.34
N LEU A 52 -10.71 -15.95 3.33
CA LEU A 52 -9.54 -15.96 4.20
C LEU A 52 -8.59 -14.80 3.88
N ALA A 53 -8.30 -14.57 2.60
CA ALA A 53 -7.43 -13.47 2.20
C ALA A 53 -8.01 -12.13 2.66
N TYR A 54 -9.32 -11.93 2.47
CA TYR A 54 -9.96 -10.70 2.88
C TYR A 54 -9.97 -10.50 4.41
N ALA A 55 -10.28 -11.54 5.18
CA ALA A 55 -10.27 -11.48 6.64
C ALA A 55 -8.87 -11.15 7.19
N LEU A 56 -7.82 -11.76 6.65
CA LEU A 56 -6.42 -11.47 7.03
C LEU A 56 -6.03 -10.03 6.69
N PHE A 57 -6.45 -9.52 5.53
CA PHE A 57 -6.19 -8.13 5.15
C PHE A 57 -6.89 -7.14 6.09
N ALA A 58 -8.20 -7.31 6.32
CA ALA A 58 -8.98 -6.42 7.18
C ALA A 58 -8.43 -6.41 8.61
N TRP A 59 -8.02 -7.58 9.12
CA TRP A 59 -7.36 -7.71 10.41
C TRP A 59 -6.02 -6.94 10.44
N GLY A 60 -5.12 -7.19 9.48
CA GLY A 60 -3.81 -6.53 9.44
C GLY A 60 -3.93 -5.01 9.32
N TYR A 61 -4.88 -4.52 8.54
CA TYR A 61 -5.15 -3.09 8.41
C TYR A 61 -5.68 -2.47 9.71
N ALA A 62 -6.64 -3.13 10.38
CA ALA A 62 -7.29 -2.58 11.57
C ALA A 62 -6.36 -2.54 12.80
N PHE A 63 -5.45 -3.51 12.92
CA PHE A 63 -4.57 -3.64 14.08
C PHE A 63 -3.14 -3.13 13.82
N ARG A 64 -2.87 -2.44 12.71
CA ARG A 64 -1.52 -1.95 12.39
C ARG A 64 -0.88 -1.11 13.50
N ASP A 65 -1.64 -0.18 14.09
CA ASP A 65 -1.12 0.76 15.08
C ASP A 65 -1.05 0.13 16.49
N THR A 66 -1.87 -0.88 16.76
CA THR A 66 -2.05 -1.47 18.10
C THR A 66 -1.29 -2.79 18.27
N ASN A 67 -1.08 -3.55 17.19
CA ASN A 67 -0.36 -4.82 17.16
C ASN A 67 0.36 -5.02 15.80
N PRO A 68 1.41 -4.23 15.54
CA PRO A 68 2.08 -4.18 14.23
C PRO A 68 2.72 -5.51 13.82
N ASP A 69 3.33 -6.25 14.74
CA ASP A 69 3.98 -7.54 14.43
C ASP A 69 2.97 -8.57 13.91
N SER A 70 1.83 -8.66 14.59
CA SER A 70 0.78 -9.60 14.18
C SER A 70 0.11 -9.14 12.87
N ALA A 71 0.03 -7.83 12.64
CA ALA A 71 -0.54 -7.26 11.42
C ALA A 71 0.37 -7.54 10.21
N LEU A 72 1.68 -7.47 10.40
CA LEU A 72 2.68 -7.88 9.43
C LEU A 72 2.55 -9.36 9.09
N ASP A 73 2.41 -10.23 10.09
CA ASP A 73 2.23 -11.66 9.87
C ASP A 73 0.95 -11.98 9.11
N ALA A 74 -0.15 -11.28 9.41
CA ALA A 74 -1.40 -11.43 8.68
C ALA A 74 -1.25 -11.03 7.20
N LEU A 75 -0.58 -9.91 6.90
CA LEU A 75 -0.33 -9.47 5.53
C LEU A 75 0.67 -10.38 4.79
N ARG A 76 1.70 -10.91 5.47
CA ARG A 76 2.62 -11.91 4.88
C ARG A 76 1.88 -13.20 4.49
N ARG A 77 0.89 -13.62 5.26
CA ARG A 77 0.03 -14.76 4.91
C ARG A 77 -0.89 -14.46 3.73
N VAL A 78 -1.32 -13.22 3.57
CA VAL A 78 -2.36 -12.85 2.58
C VAL A 78 -1.84 -12.75 1.14
N VAL A 79 -0.60 -12.29 0.97
CA VAL A 79 0.04 -12.10 -0.34
C VAL A 79 0.10 -13.40 -1.17
N PRO A 80 0.62 -14.53 -0.67
CA PRO A 80 0.65 -15.77 -1.45
C PRO A 80 -0.75 -16.29 -1.80
N ILE A 81 -1.74 -16.11 -0.91
CA ILE A 81 -3.13 -16.49 -1.17
C ILE A 81 -3.71 -15.67 -2.34
N ALA A 82 -3.40 -14.38 -2.40
CA ALA A 82 -3.86 -13.52 -3.49
C ALA A 82 -3.16 -13.83 -4.83
N GLN A 83 -1.87 -14.17 -4.81
CA GLN A 83 -1.13 -14.64 -5.99
C GLN A 83 -1.77 -15.92 -6.56
N ASP A 84 -2.05 -16.90 -5.70
CA ASP A 84 -2.66 -18.17 -6.10
C ASP A 84 -4.11 -18.02 -6.60
N SER A 85 -4.80 -16.96 -6.16
CA SER A 85 -6.18 -16.67 -6.60
C SER A 85 -6.29 -16.19 -8.05
N GLY A 86 -5.18 -15.73 -8.66
CA GLY A 86 -5.16 -15.10 -9.97
C GLY A 86 -5.82 -13.71 -10.03
N ASN A 87 -6.25 -13.16 -8.88
CA ASN A 87 -6.82 -11.82 -8.81
C ASN A 87 -5.71 -10.76 -8.66
N ARG A 88 -5.22 -10.28 -9.81
CA ARG A 88 -4.15 -9.28 -9.90
C ARG A 88 -4.41 -8.00 -9.10
N PHE A 89 -5.67 -7.61 -8.92
CA PHE A 89 -6.01 -6.43 -8.13
C PHE A 89 -5.65 -6.64 -6.65
N TYR A 90 -6.02 -7.78 -6.07
CA TYR A 90 -5.71 -8.09 -4.67
C TYR A 90 -4.26 -8.46 -4.44
N GLU A 91 -3.63 -9.17 -5.39
CA GLU A 91 -2.18 -9.39 -5.36
C GLU A 91 -1.44 -8.06 -5.20
N THR A 92 -1.85 -7.07 -5.99
CA THR A 92 -1.26 -5.72 -5.95
C THR A 92 -1.59 -5.00 -4.64
N GLN A 93 -2.86 -4.96 -4.22
CA GLN A 93 -3.27 -4.27 -2.99
C GLN A 93 -2.63 -4.86 -1.74
N PHE A 94 -2.53 -6.18 -1.63
CA PHE A 94 -1.99 -6.80 -0.44
C PHE A 94 -0.47 -6.71 -0.37
N SER A 95 0.21 -6.85 -1.51
CA SER A 95 1.66 -6.62 -1.57
C SER A 95 2.00 -5.16 -1.26
N TYR A 96 1.14 -4.22 -1.68
CA TYR A 96 1.21 -2.81 -1.28
C TYR A 96 1.15 -2.65 0.23
N TRP A 97 0.10 -3.19 0.85
CA TRP A 97 -0.16 -3.00 2.28
C TRP A 97 0.92 -3.63 3.15
N LEU A 98 1.47 -4.76 2.71
CA LEU A 98 2.64 -5.36 3.33
C LEU A 98 3.85 -4.40 3.28
N CYS A 99 4.16 -3.80 2.13
CA CYS A 99 5.27 -2.86 2.01
C CYS A 99 5.11 -1.63 2.91
N VAL A 100 3.90 -1.06 2.99
CA VAL A 100 3.63 0.10 3.86
C VAL A 100 3.86 -0.27 5.32
N LEU A 101 3.27 -1.38 5.76
CA LEU A 101 3.39 -1.80 7.15
C LEU A 101 4.83 -2.21 7.50
N GLU A 102 5.58 -2.79 6.55
CA GLU A 102 7.00 -3.09 6.70
C GLU A 102 7.86 -1.82 6.76
N ALA A 103 7.48 -0.73 6.08
CA ALA A 103 8.17 0.56 6.25
C ALA A 103 7.83 1.26 7.57
N GLU A 104 6.58 1.15 8.05
CA GLU A 104 6.12 1.81 9.27
C GLU A 104 6.61 1.10 10.54
N HIS A 105 6.62 -0.23 10.54
CA HIS A 105 6.89 -1.03 11.74
C HIS A 105 7.91 -2.15 11.53
N GLY A 106 8.27 -2.45 10.28
CA GLY A 106 9.26 -3.48 9.92
C GLY A 106 10.66 -2.91 9.71
N ASP A 107 11.43 -3.60 8.87
CA ASP A 107 12.76 -3.15 8.46
C ASP A 107 12.63 -2.22 7.23
N PRO A 108 12.85 -0.90 7.38
CA PRO A 108 12.70 0.04 6.28
C PRO A 108 13.68 -0.23 5.12
N ILE A 109 14.83 -0.88 5.37
CA ILE A 109 15.76 -1.28 4.31
C ILE A 109 15.17 -2.42 3.48
N ALA A 110 14.56 -3.42 4.12
CA ALA A 110 13.91 -4.53 3.43
C ALA A 110 12.73 -4.06 2.57
N THR A 111 11.99 -3.05 3.03
CA THR A 111 10.91 -2.42 2.25
C THR A 111 11.46 -1.72 1.01
N LEU A 112 12.52 -0.93 1.16
CA LEU A 112 13.17 -0.23 0.04
C LEU A 112 13.72 -1.23 -1.01
N ASP A 113 14.32 -2.33 -0.57
CA ASP A 113 14.79 -3.41 -1.46
C ASP A 113 13.62 -4.07 -2.22
N SER A 114 12.49 -4.33 -1.53
CA SER A 114 11.29 -4.90 -2.15
C SER A 114 10.67 -3.96 -3.19
N LEU A 115 10.64 -2.65 -2.92
CA LEU A 115 10.18 -1.63 -3.86
C LEU A 115 11.09 -1.54 -5.09
N ALA A 116 12.41 -1.65 -4.92
CA ALA A 116 13.35 -1.68 -6.04
C ALA A 116 13.06 -2.86 -6.98
N VAL A 117 12.78 -4.05 -6.44
CA VAL A 117 12.40 -5.23 -7.23
C VAL A 117 11.08 -5.00 -7.96
N ALA A 118 10.06 -4.45 -7.28
CA ALA A 118 8.76 -4.20 -7.87
C ALA A 118 8.83 -3.17 -9.02
N ILE A 119 9.58 -2.08 -8.85
CA ILE A 119 9.80 -1.07 -9.88
C ILE A 119 10.51 -1.69 -11.10
N ARG A 120 11.55 -2.50 -10.87
CA ARG A 120 12.28 -3.20 -11.94
C ARG A 120 11.36 -4.09 -12.77
N ASN A 121 10.62 -4.96 -12.09
CA ASN A 121 9.75 -5.93 -12.74
C ASN A 121 8.69 -5.24 -13.60
N ASN A 122 8.07 -4.17 -13.11
CA ASN A 122 7.06 -3.43 -13.86
C ASN A 122 7.66 -2.63 -15.04
N HIS A 123 8.87 -2.09 -14.89
CA HIS A 123 9.58 -1.40 -15.97
C HIS A 123 10.02 -2.36 -17.09
N GLU A 124 10.67 -3.48 -16.74
CA GLU A 124 11.19 -4.45 -17.69
C GLU A 124 10.10 -5.22 -18.45
N THR A 125 8.95 -5.45 -17.82
CA THR A 125 7.79 -6.09 -18.46
C THR A 125 6.93 -5.11 -19.27
N GLY A 126 7.27 -3.81 -19.29
CA GLY A 126 6.53 -2.77 -19.99
C GLY A 126 5.14 -2.49 -19.39
N ASN A 127 4.88 -2.97 -18.17
CA ASN A 127 3.61 -2.77 -17.47
C ASN A 127 3.56 -1.39 -16.79
N VAL A 128 3.65 -0.34 -17.61
CA VAL A 128 3.68 1.06 -17.16
C VAL A 128 2.43 1.42 -16.36
N GLY A 129 1.29 0.81 -16.67
CA GLY A 129 0.04 1.02 -15.92
C GLY A 129 0.12 0.57 -14.45
N MET A 130 0.94 -0.43 -14.13
CA MET A 130 1.18 -0.88 -12.75
C MET A 130 2.35 -0.20 -12.08
N LEU A 131 3.18 0.57 -12.80
CA LEU A 131 4.32 1.30 -12.24
C LEU A 131 3.90 2.41 -11.27
N HIS A 132 2.69 2.96 -11.42
CA HIS A 132 2.13 3.97 -10.50
C HIS A 132 2.03 3.46 -9.06
N ASN A 133 1.80 2.16 -8.86
CA ASN A 133 1.56 1.59 -7.54
C ASN A 133 2.83 1.49 -6.68
N PRO A 134 3.93 0.86 -7.12
CA PRO A 134 5.17 0.86 -6.35
C PRO A 134 5.76 2.27 -6.18
N LEU A 135 5.52 3.18 -7.13
CA LEU A 135 5.91 4.59 -6.99
C LEU A 135 5.07 5.32 -5.93
N ALA A 136 3.76 5.05 -5.86
CA ALA A 136 2.91 5.59 -4.81
C ALA A 136 3.36 5.13 -3.42
N ILE A 137 3.68 3.84 -3.25
CA ILE A 137 4.25 3.32 -1.99
C ILE A 137 5.55 4.05 -1.67
N LEU A 138 6.46 4.12 -2.64
CA LEU A 138 7.75 4.75 -2.42
C LEU A 138 7.60 6.22 -2.00
N ALA A 139 6.62 6.94 -2.53
CA ALA A 139 6.34 8.30 -2.09
C ALA A 139 5.91 8.36 -0.62
N VAL A 140 5.03 7.46 -0.17
CA VAL A 140 4.61 7.36 1.24
C VAL A 140 5.79 7.02 2.15
N VAL A 141 6.60 6.03 1.77
CA VAL A 141 7.80 5.62 2.54
C VAL A 141 8.82 6.76 2.62
N LEU A 142 9.07 7.48 1.52
CA LEU A 142 9.99 8.61 1.55
C LEU A 142 9.46 9.76 2.41
N GLU A 143 8.14 9.96 2.44
CA GLU A 143 7.50 10.96 3.30
C GLU A 143 7.68 10.61 4.79
N SER A 144 7.41 9.36 5.18
CA SER A 144 7.58 8.90 6.56
C SER A 144 9.05 8.93 7.03
N LEU A 145 10.00 8.74 6.10
CA LEU A 145 11.44 8.91 6.34
C LEU A 145 11.90 10.39 6.35
N GLY A 146 10.99 11.35 6.21
CA GLY A 146 11.28 12.78 6.22
C GLY A 146 11.91 13.31 4.92
N ARG A 147 11.94 12.51 3.85
CA ARG A 147 12.49 12.88 2.53
C ARG A 147 11.42 13.52 1.66
N TYR A 148 10.95 14.69 2.10
CA TYR A 148 9.75 15.36 1.57
C TYR A 148 9.85 15.76 0.09
N GLU A 149 10.95 16.37 -0.37
CA GLU A 149 11.08 16.76 -1.79
C GLU A 149 11.07 15.55 -2.75
N PRO A 150 11.83 14.47 -2.48
CA PRO A 150 11.71 13.19 -3.19
C PRO A 150 10.29 12.63 -3.20
N ALA A 151 9.65 12.58 -2.03
CA ALA A 151 8.29 12.09 -1.88
C ALA A 151 7.30 12.87 -2.74
N ALA A 152 7.35 14.21 -2.71
CA ALA A 152 6.47 15.06 -3.50
C ALA A 152 6.70 14.93 -5.02
N THR A 153 7.94 14.73 -5.46
CA THR A 153 8.25 14.49 -6.87
C THR A 153 7.62 13.17 -7.35
N ILE A 154 7.82 12.08 -6.60
CA ILE A 154 7.30 10.77 -6.98
C ILE A 154 5.77 10.71 -6.85
N ALA A 155 5.21 11.31 -5.79
CA ALA A 155 3.76 11.44 -5.59
C ALA A 155 3.08 12.19 -6.74
N GLY A 156 3.73 13.23 -7.28
CA GLY A 156 3.24 14.00 -8.42
C GLY A 156 2.99 13.12 -9.65
N PHE A 157 3.87 12.16 -9.93
CA PHE A 157 3.68 11.20 -11.01
C PHE A 157 2.64 10.12 -10.66
N ALA A 158 2.69 9.59 -9.43
CA ALA A 158 1.76 8.55 -8.99
C ALA A 158 0.29 9.03 -9.07
N ALA A 159 0.04 10.29 -8.69
CA ALA A 159 -1.28 10.90 -8.67
C ALA A 159 -1.85 11.25 -10.07
N VAL A 160 -1.06 11.16 -11.15
CA VAL A 160 -1.55 11.30 -12.54
C VAL A 160 -2.58 10.21 -12.85
N ASN A 161 -2.44 9.03 -12.25
CA ASN A 161 -3.49 8.02 -12.30
C ASN A 161 -4.57 8.35 -11.26
N PRO A 162 -5.78 8.78 -11.66
CA PRO A 162 -6.84 9.16 -10.72
C PRO A 162 -7.31 8.00 -9.85
N MET A 163 -7.02 6.76 -10.24
CA MET A 163 -7.29 5.59 -9.40
C MET A 163 -6.31 5.49 -8.23
N ALA A 164 -5.07 5.97 -8.35
CA ALA A 164 -4.05 5.79 -7.32
C ALA A 164 -4.45 6.43 -5.96
N PRO A 165 -4.89 7.70 -5.86
CA PRO A 165 -5.34 8.26 -4.58
C PRO A 165 -6.64 7.62 -4.05
N THR A 166 -7.46 7.06 -4.94
CA THR A 166 -8.72 6.40 -4.58
C THR A 166 -8.49 5.00 -4.01
N THR A 167 -7.51 4.29 -4.56
CA THR A 167 -7.06 2.98 -4.04
C THR A 167 -6.08 3.14 -2.88
N LEU A 168 -5.57 4.36 -2.67
CA LEU A 168 -4.49 4.67 -1.74
C LEU A 168 -4.73 5.94 -0.91
N PRO A 169 -5.57 5.86 0.14
CA PRO A 169 -5.83 6.98 1.04
C PRO A 169 -4.55 7.57 1.65
N GLU A 170 -3.54 6.74 1.92
CA GLU A 170 -2.26 7.14 2.52
C GLU A 170 -1.46 8.07 1.60
N LEU A 171 -1.52 7.84 0.28
CA LEU A 171 -0.94 8.77 -0.69
C LEU A 171 -1.66 10.12 -0.65
N GLY A 172 -2.99 10.13 -0.46
CA GLY A 172 -3.75 11.35 -0.27
C GLY A 172 -3.34 12.12 0.99
N ALA A 173 -3.16 11.40 2.10
CA ALA A 173 -2.68 11.95 3.36
C ALA A 173 -1.24 12.48 3.25
N ALA A 174 -0.33 11.69 2.68
CA ALA A 174 1.07 12.08 2.43
C ALA A 174 1.14 13.33 1.52
N ILE A 175 0.37 13.38 0.43
CA ILE A 175 0.31 14.57 -0.44
C ILE A 175 -0.19 15.80 0.33
N THR A 176 -1.14 15.62 1.24
CA THR A 176 -1.65 16.71 2.09
C THR A 176 -0.56 17.20 3.03
N HIS A 177 0.11 16.30 3.75
CA HIS A 177 1.21 16.66 4.65
C HIS A 177 2.39 17.30 3.90
N LEU A 178 2.76 16.78 2.74
CA LEU A 178 3.81 17.34 1.89
C LEU A 178 3.49 18.79 1.48
N ARG A 179 2.22 19.11 1.20
CA ARG A 179 1.79 20.49 0.93
C ARG A 179 1.87 21.39 2.15
N GLU A 180 1.58 20.87 3.34
CA GLU A 180 1.72 21.61 4.59
C GLU A 180 3.20 21.93 4.90
N VAL A 181 4.10 20.97 4.67
CA VAL A 181 5.54 21.11 4.97
C VAL A 181 6.30 21.91 3.91
N LEU A 182 6.08 21.62 2.63
CA LEU A 182 6.83 22.23 1.51
C LEU A 182 6.13 23.46 0.91
N GLY A 183 4.82 23.60 1.17
CA GLY A 183 3.95 24.57 0.52
C GLY A 183 3.42 24.11 -0.83
N ASP A 184 2.19 24.54 -1.16
CA ASP A 184 1.48 24.20 -2.40
C ASP A 184 2.28 24.51 -3.67
N GLN A 185 2.99 25.65 -3.67
CA GLN A 185 3.76 26.07 -4.84
C GLN A 185 4.95 25.14 -5.12
N THR A 186 5.63 24.69 -4.06
CA THR A 186 6.76 23.76 -4.15
C THR A 186 6.28 22.39 -4.57
N CYS A 187 5.24 21.85 -3.94
CA CYS A 187 4.63 20.59 -4.35
C CYS A 187 4.16 20.64 -5.81
N GLY A 188 3.53 21.74 -6.23
CA GLY A 188 3.09 21.93 -7.61
C GLY A 188 4.25 22.08 -8.62
N SER A 189 5.42 22.56 -8.21
CA SER A 189 6.59 22.63 -9.09
C SER A 189 7.28 21.26 -9.23
N LEU A 190 7.37 20.51 -8.13
CA LEU A 190 7.91 19.14 -8.11
C LEU A 190 7.02 18.18 -8.91
N ALA A 191 5.70 18.30 -8.80
CA ALA A 191 4.77 17.51 -9.62
C ALA A 191 4.94 17.80 -11.11
N ARG A 192 5.02 19.08 -11.51
CA ARG A 192 5.30 19.46 -12.91
C ARG A 192 6.66 18.94 -13.40
N LYS A 193 7.68 18.94 -12.54
CA LYS A 193 8.98 18.35 -12.86
C LYS A 193 8.83 16.86 -13.15
N ALA A 194 8.05 16.13 -12.34
CA ALA A 194 7.78 14.71 -12.56
C ALA A 194 7.01 14.45 -13.86
N GLU A 195 6.04 15.32 -14.23
CA GLU A 195 5.33 15.24 -15.51
C GLU A 195 6.25 15.39 -16.73
N THR A 196 7.36 16.13 -16.61
CA THR A 196 8.33 16.27 -17.70
C THR A 196 9.30 15.09 -17.83
N MET A 197 9.33 14.18 -16.86
CA MET A 197 10.20 13.01 -16.91
C MET A 197 9.59 11.92 -17.79
N THR A 198 10.45 11.28 -18.57
CA THR A 198 10.13 9.97 -19.15
C THR A 198 10.01 8.92 -18.06
N ILE A 199 9.33 7.81 -18.36
CA ILE A 199 9.25 6.66 -17.45
C ILE A 199 10.65 6.17 -17.02
N ALA A 200 11.60 6.13 -17.96
CA ALA A 200 12.96 5.72 -17.67
C ALA A 200 13.67 6.68 -16.69
N GLU A 201 13.52 7.99 -16.89
CA GLU A 201 14.07 9.01 -15.99
C GLU A 201 13.46 8.93 -14.58
N LEU A 202 12.16 8.70 -14.49
CA LEU A 202 11.49 8.54 -13.22
C LEU A 202 11.93 7.27 -12.48
N VAL A 203 12.08 6.15 -13.20
CA VAL A 203 12.58 4.90 -12.63
C VAL A 203 14.02 5.06 -12.14
N MET A 204 14.88 5.72 -12.92
CA MET A 204 16.24 6.04 -12.47
C MET A 204 16.24 6.96 -11.24
N TYR A 205 15.36 7.96 -11.22
CA TYR A 205 15.19 8.85 -10.07
C TYR A 205 14.75 8.07 -8.82
N ALA A 206 13.77 7.18 -8.96
CA ALA A 206 13.29 6.34 -7.86
C ALA A 206 14.40 5.45 -7.28
N TYR A 207 15.23 4.82 -8.12
CA TYR A 207 16.39 4.05 -7.65
C TYR A 207 17.39 4.90 -6.89
N ASP A 208 17.75 6.08 -7.41
CA ASP A 208 18.66 7.00 -6.70
C ASP A 208 18.09 7.42 -5.33
N GLN A 209 16.77 7.62 -5.21
CA GLN A 209 16.17 7.93 -3.90
C GLN A 209 16.15 6.73 -2.95
N ILE A 210 15.92 5.52 -3.46
CA ILE A 210 16.00 4.27 -2.69
C ILE A 210 17.42 4.07 -2.15
N ASP A 211 18.44 4.16 -3.01
CA ASP A 211 19.84 3.96 -2.62
C ASP A 211 20.30 4.99 -1.57
N ARG A 212 19.87 6.25 -1.72
CA ARG A 212 20.16 7.30 -0.74
C ARG A 212 19.48 7.06 0.60
N ALA A 213 18.19 6.72 0.59
CA ALA A 213 17.44 6.44 1.81
C ALA A 213 18.05 5.24 2.56
N ARG A 214 18.40 4.18 1.82
CA ARG A 214 19.08 3.00 2.38
C ARG A 214 20.43 3.35 3.01
N THR A 215 21.28 4.06 2.28
CA THR A 215 22.61 4.48 2.78
C THR A 215 22.48 5.33 4.06
N GLU A 216 21.44 6.16 4.15
CA GLU A 216 21.17 6.98 5.32
C GLU A 216 20.72 6.14 6.52
N LEU A 217 19.80 5.18 6.31
CA LEU A 217 19.35 4.24 7.34
C LEU A 217 20.48 3.34 7.86
N GLU A 218 21.31 2.79 6.96
CA GLU A 218 22.48 1.97 7.32
C GLU A 218 23.53 2.74 8.13
N ARG A 219 23.54 4.07 8.07
CA ARG A 219 24.44 4.94 8.86
C ARG A 219 23.85 5.34 10.22
N GLN A 220 22.56 5.15 10.42
CA GLN A 220 21.83 5.50 11.63
C GLN A 220 21.67 4.29 12.59
N GLY A 221 21.75 3.06 12.08
CA GLY A 221 21.83 1.82 12.86
C GLY A 221 23.24 1.47 13.31
#